data_AF-A0A1B8SII1-F1
#
_entry.id   AF-A0A1B8SII1-F1
#
_cell.length_a   1.000
_cell.length_b   1.000
_cell.length_c   1.000
_cell.angle_alpha   90.00
_cell.angle_beta   90.00
_cell.angle_gamma   90.00
#
_symmetry.space_group_name_H-M   'P 1'
#
loop_
_entity.id
_entity.type
_entity.pdbx_description
1 polymer ?
#
loop_
_entity_poly.entity_id
_entity_poly.type
_entity_poly.pdbx_seq_one_letter_code
_entity_poly.pdbx_strand_id
1 'polypeptide(L)'
;MTAQLSPTAPARADDQGWVFNGYLTAEESNFLARLREERVSIPLPAGEVVHDGQMICDSLHRGLGPEDTAYRYLPVSHLAQVIAAAQAELCPDTLG
;
A
#
# COMPACT_ATOMS: atom_id res chain seq x y z
N MET A 1 -13.81 27.48 -18.40
CA MET A 1 -13.91 26.37 -17.42
C MET A 1 -12.50 26.08 -16.93
N THR A 2 -12.12 26.65 -15.80
CA THR A 2 -10.77 26.52 -15.22
C THR A 2 -10.78 25.38 -14.21
N ALA A 3 -10.07 24.29 -14.52
CA ALA A 3 -9.78 23.23 -13.57
C ALA A 3 -8.90 23.81 -12.45
N GLN A 4 -9.47 23.93 -11.24
CA GLN A 4 -8.71 24.28 -10.05
C GLN A 4 -7.89 23.05 -9.64
N LEU A 5 -6.59 23.11 -9.92
CA LEU A 5 -5.62 22.21 -9.32
C LEU A 5 -5.54 22.56 -7.83
N SER A 6 -6.03 21.66 -6.99
CA SER A 6 -5.94 21.78 -5.53
C SER A 6 -4.47 21.93 -5.09
N PRO A 7 -4.18 22.77 -4.07
CA PRO A 7 -2.82 22.97 -3.59
C PRO A 7 -2.24 21.67 -3.04
N THR A 8 -1.10 21.29 -3.61
CA THR A 8 -0.34 20.08 -3.36
C THR A 8 0.25 20.11 -1.95
N ALA A 9 -0.19 19.20 -1.07
CA ALA A 9 0.27 19.13 0.32
C ALA A 9 1.68 18.52 0.40
N PRO A 10 2.69 19.22 0.96
CA PRO A 10 4.07 18.73 0.98
C PRO A 10 4.19 17.41 1.72
N ALA A 11 5.15 16.58 1.30
CA ALA A 11 5.60 15.35 1.96
C ALA A 11 5.57 15.50 3.49
N ARG A 12 4.53 14.99 4.14
CA ARG A 12 4.45 14.96 5.61
C ARG A 12 5.07 13.66 6.06
N ALA A 13 6.19 13.78 6.75
CA ALA A 13 6.60 12.74 7.70
C ALA A 13 5.45 12.57 8.70
N ASP A 14 4.96 11.35 8.87
CA ASP A 14 4.06 11.08 9.98
C ASP A 14 4.80 11.10 11.32
N ASP A 15 4.04 11.04 12.41
CA ASP A 15 4.55 11.05 13.78
C ASP A 15 5.47 9.86 14.12
N GLN A 16 5.69 8.94 13.18
CA GLN A 16 6.53 7.75 13.32
C GLN A 16 7.75 7.77 12.39
N GLY A 17 7.99 8.88 11.68
CA GLY A 17 9.20 9.08 10.88
C GLY A 17 9.15 8.51 9.46
N TRP A 18 7.98 8.15 8.94
CA TRP A 18 7.86 7.73 7.54
C TRP A 18 7.88 8.95 6.62
N VAL A 19 9.01 9.22 5.97
CA VAL A 19 9.16 10.30 4.98
C VAL A 19 8.86 9.77 3.58
N PHE A 20 7.79 10.23 2.96
CA PHE A 20 7.47 9.92 1.56
C PHE A 20 7.77 11.12 0.65
N ASN A 21 8.68 10.97 -0.31
CA ASN A 21 9.01 11.98 -1.33
C ASN A 21 8.06 11.87 -2.54
N GLY A 22 6.76 12.03 -2.31
CA GLY A 22 5.71 12.00 -3.33
C GLY A 22 4.33 12.36 -2.74
N TYR A 23 3.28 12.34 -3.55
CA TYR A 23 1.89 12.47 -3.07
C TYR A 23 1.24 11.08 -3.08
N LEU A 24 0.92 10.53 -1.91
CA LEU A 24 0.15 9.29 -1.81
C LEU A 24 -1.31 9.57 -2.17
N THR A 25 -1.98 8.63 -2.82
CA THR A 25 -3.44 8.68 -2.97
C THR A 25 -4.12 8.35 -1.64
N ALA A 26 -5.45 8.52 -1.59
CA ALA A 26 -6.23 8.18 -0.40
C ALA A 26 -6.18 6.68 -0.12
N GLU A 27 -6.25 5.87 -1.17
CA GLU A 27 -6.17 4.40 -1.14
C GLU A 27 -4.81 3.93 -0.60
N GLU A 28 -3.71 4.52 -1.09
CA GLU A 28 -2.35 4.20 -0.63
C GLU A 28 -2.14 4.58 0.84
N SER A 29 -2.71 5.71 1.27
CA SER A 29 -2.66 6.15 2.65
C SER A 29 -3.47 5.24 3.58
N ASN A 30 -4.66 4.81 3.15
CA ASN A 30 -5.51 3.88 3.91
C ASN A 30 -4.86 2.50 4.03
N PHE A 31 -4.23 2.02 2.95
CA PHE A 31 -3.48 0.78 2.96
C PHE A 31 -2.39 0.79 4.05
N LEU A 32 -1.56 1.84 4.07
CA LEU A 32 -0.52 1.99 5.11
C LEU A 32 -1.11 2.14 6.52
N ALA A 33 -2.23 2.85 6.65
CA ALA A 33 -2.93 2.99 7.94
C ALA A 33 -3.44 1.64 8.46
N ARG A 34 -4.03 0.82 7.59
CA ARG A 34 -4.53 -0.52 7.95
C ARG A 34 -3.42 -1.45 8.41
N LEU A 35 -2.26 -1.43 7.73
CA LEU A 35 -1.09 -2.20 8.18
C LEU A 35 -0.65 -1.81 9.60
N ARG A 36 -0.73 -0.51 9.94
CA ARG A 36 -0.41 -0.02 11.28
C ARG A 36 -1.42 -0.46 12.33
N GLU A 37 -2.71 -0.42 12.00
CA GLU A 37 -3.77 -0.92 12.87
C GLU A 37 -3.57 -2.41 13.20
N GLU A 38 -3.15 -3.19 12.21
CA GLU A 38 -2.81 -4.61 12.34
C GLU A 38 -1.44 -4.86 13.01
N ARG A 39 -0.74 -3.80 13.41
CA ARG A 39 0.62 -3.85 13.99
C ARG A 39 1.64 -4.56 13.10
N VAL A 40 1.43 -4.48 11.79
CA VAL A 40 2.38 -4.97 10.80
C VAL A 40 3.51 -3.94 10.68
N SER A 41 4.71 -4.36 11.07
CA SER A 41 5.92 -3.55 10.91
C SER A 41 6.74 -4.10 9.76
N ILE A 42 6.84 -3.32 8.69
CA ILE A 42 7.66 -3.65 7.52
C ILE A 42 8.83 -2.66 7.51
N PRO A 43 10.09 -3.15 7.59
CA PRO A 43 11.27 -2.29 7.64
C PRO A 43 11.65 -1.75 6.24
N LEU A 44 10.67 -1.24 5.50
CA LEU A 44 10.83 -0.64 4.17
C LEU A 44 10.23 0.78 4.17
N PRO A 45 10.67 1.68 3.29
CA PRO A 45 10.02 2.98 3.07
C PRO A 45 8.55 2.85 2.63
N ALA A 46 7.72 3.85 2.95
CA ALA A 46 6.27 3.84 2.65
C ALA A 46 5.97 3.56 1.18
N GLY A 47 6.75 4.19 0.28
CA GLY A 47 6.59 4.01 -1.16
C GLY A 47 6.90 2.58 -1.62
N GLU A 48 7.86 1.91 -0.99
CA GLU A 48 8.17 0.51 -1.32
C GLU A 48 7.07 -0.42 -0.80
N VAL A 49 6.55 -0.18 0.40
CA VAL A 49 5.41 -0.93 0.94
C VAL A 49 4.17 -0.77 0.06
N VAL A 50 3.86 0.46 -0.38
CA VAL A 50 2.76 0.75 -1.31
C VAL A 50 2.99 0.06 -2.65
N HIS A 51 4.21 0.12 -3.19
CA HIS A 51 4.57 -0.55 -4.44
C HIS A 51 4.36 -2.06 -4.35
N ASP A 52 4.75 -2.68 -3.24
CA ASP A 52 4.51 -4.12 -3.01
C ASP A 52 3.01 -4.43 -2.93
N GLY A 53 2.22 -3.58 -2.26
CA GLY A 53 0.76 -3.67 -2.25
C GLY A 53 0.14 -3.60 -3.65
N GLN A 54 0.67 -2.74 -4.53
CA GLN A 54 0.25 -2.66 -5.93
C GLN A 54 0.63 -3.91 -6.73
N MET A 55 1.82 -4.47 -6.52
CA MET A 55 2.23 -5.73 -7.17
C MET A 55 1.36 -6.93 -6.75
N ILE A 56 0.91 -6.95 -5.49
CA ILE A 56 -0.06 -7.94 -5.00
C ILE A 56 -1.36 -7.81 -5.80
N CYS A 57 -1.89 -6.60 -5.96
CA CYS A 57 -3.09 -6.34 -6.73
C CYS A 57 -2.95 -6.77 -8.20
N ASP A 58 -1.85 -6.42 -8.86
CA ASP A 58 -1.55 -6.85 -10.22
C ASP A 58 -1.53 -8.37 -10.37
N SER A 59 -1.07 -9.09 -9.34
CA SER A 59 -1.05 -10.55 -9.32
C SER A 59 -2.46 -11.13 -9.18
N LEU A 60 -3.26 -10.57 -8.27
CA LEU A 60 -4.64 -10.96 -8.04
C LEU A 60 -5.53 -10.74 -9.26
N HIS A 61 -5.40 -9.59 -9.94
CA HIS A 61 -6.13 -9.30 -11.19
C HIS A 61 -5.80 -10.29 -12.31
N ARG A 62 -4.61 -10.91 -12.28
CA ARG A 62 -4.19 -11.95 -13.23
C ARG A 62 -4.61 -13.36 -12.79
N GLY A 63 -5.25 -13.51 -11.64
CA GLY A 63 -5.59 -14.81 -11.06
C GLY A 63 -4.37 -15.60 -10.57
N LEU A 64 -3.27 -14.90 -10.26
CA LEU A 64 -2.05 -15.51 -9.69
C LEU A 64 -2.09 -15.45 -8.17
N GLY A 65 -1.44 -16.43 -7.53
CA GLY A 65 -1.21 -16.39 -6.10
C GLY A 65 -0.31 -15.21 -5.75
N PRO A 66 -0.76 -14.22 -4.97
CA PRO A 66 0.07 -13.07 -4.58
C PRO A 66 1.27 -13.49 -3.73
N GLU A 67 1.23 -14.70 -3.17
CA GLU A 67 2.34 -15.36 -2.50
C GLU A 67 3.57 -15.40 -3.42
N ASP A 68 3.41 -15.78 -4.70
CA ASP A 68 4.52 -15.96 -5.64
C ASP A 68 5.29 -14.66 -5.94
N THR A 69 4.64 -13.50 -5.85
CA THR A 69 5.23 -12.20 -6.15
C THR A 69 5.67 -11.44 -4.89
N ALA A 70 4.93 -11.55 -3.80
CA ALA A 70 5.18 -10.81 -2.57
C ALA A 70 6.35 -11.36 -1.71
N TYR A 71 6.72 -12.64 -1.86
CA TYR A 71 7.80 -13.26 -1.08
C TYR A 71 9.16 -12.59 -1.24
N ARG A 72 9.41 -11.87 -2.33
CA ARG A 72 10.73 -11.30 -2.60
C ARG A 72 11.05 -10.09 -1.74
N TYR A 73 10.05 -9.34 -1.29
CA TYR A 73 10.24 -8.03 -0.66
C TYR A 73 9.56 -7.91 0.70
N LEU A 74 8.48 -8.67 0.94
CA LEU A 74 7.74 -8.62 2.20
C LEU A 74 8.09 -9.79 3.13
N PRO A 75 8.17 -9.55 4.46
CA PRO A 75 8.34 -10.63 5.43
C PRO A 75 7.14 -11.56 5.43
N VAL A 76 7.38 -12.87 5.27
CA VAL A 76 6.36 -13.93 5.22
C VAL A 76 5.38 -13.87 6.40
N SER A 77 5.86 -13.47 7.58
CA SER A 77 5.07 -13.39 8.81
C SER A 77 3.88 -12.43 8.74
N HIS A 78 3.91 -11.47 7.82
CA HIS A 78 2.86 -10.45 7.67
C HIS A 78 2.17 -10.53 6.31
N LEU A 79 2.51 -11.52 5.48
CA LEU A 79 2.08 -11.57 4.09
C LEU A 79 0.55 -11.62 3.95
N ALA A 80 -0.14 -12.40 4.79
CA ALA A 80 -1.60 -12.49 4.77
C ALA A 80 -2.26 -11.14 5.11
N GLN A 81 -1.73 -10.42 6.09
CA GLN A 81 -2.18 -9.09 6.48
C GLN A 81 -1.97 -8.07 5.36
N VAL A 82 -0.81 -8.13 4.70
CA VAL A 82 -0.51 -7.23 3.58
C VAL A 82 -1.41 -7.50 2.38
N ILE A 83 -1.66 -8.77 2.05
CA ILE A 83 -2.61 -9.15 1.00
C ILE A 83 -4.01 -8.63 1.35
N ALA A 84 -4.49 -8.89 2.57
CA ALA A 84 -5.81 -8.44 2.99
C ALA A 84 -5.95 -6.90 2.95
N ALA A 85 -4.91 -6.17 3.37
CA ALA A 85 -4.91 -4.72 3.32
C ALA A 85 -4.87 -4.18 1.88
N ALA A 86 -4.07 -4.79 1.00
CA ALA A 86 -4.01 -4.42 -0.41
C ALA A 86 -5.35 -4.69 -1.11
N GLN A 87 -5.97 -5.85 -0.87
CA GLN A 87 -7.28 -6.16 -1.41
C GLN A 87 -8.34 -5.18 -0.93
N ALA A 88 -8.35 -4.80 0.34
CA ALA A 88 -9.39 -3.93 0.85
C ALA A 88 -9.28 -2.47 0.39
N GLU A 89 -8.06 -1.95 0.23
CA GLU A 89 -7.84 -0.52 -0.04
C GLU A 89 -7.36 -0.24 -1.46
N LEU A 90 -6.49 -1.08 -2.04
CA LEU A 90 -5.86 -0.83 -3.35
C LEU A 90 -6.60 -1.53 -4.50
N CYS A 91 -7.14 -2.74 -4.28
CA CYS A 91 -7.84 -3.53 -5.30
C CYS A 91 -9.08 -4.28 -4.75
N PRO A 92 -10.12 -3.55 -4.28
CA PRO A 92 -11.33 -4.14 -3.71
C PRO A 92 -12.15 -4.97 -4.69
N ASP A 93 -11.95 -4.77 -5.99
CA ASP A 93 -12.56 -5.55 -7.05
C ASP A 93 -12.09 -7.01 -7.09
N THR A 94 -10.99 -7.34 -6.40
CA THR A 94 -10.47 -8.72 -6.29
C THR A 94 -11.13 -9.56 -5.18
N LEU A 95 -12.01 -8.97 -4.35
CA LEU A 95 -12.69 -9.64 -3.22
C LEU A 95 -13.96 -10.43 -3.63
N GLY A 96 -13.95 -11.05 -4.82
CA GLY A 96 -15.10 -11.75 -5.42
C GLY A 96 -15.72 -12.87 -4.57
#